data_AF-A0A950W0B3-F1
#
_entry.id   AF-A0A950W0B3-F1
#
_cell.length_a   1.000
_cell.length_b   1.000
_cell.length_c   1.000
_cell.angle_alpha   90.00
_cell.angle_beta   90.00
_cell.angle_gamma   90.00
#
_symmetry.space_group_name_H-M   'P 1'
#
loop_
_entity.id
_entity.type
_entity.pdbx_description
1 polymer ?
#
loop_
_entity_poly.entity_id
_entity_poly.type
_entity_poly.pdbx_seq_one_letter_code
_entity_poly.pdbx_strand_id
1 'polypeptide(L)'
;MGMLAWVMMGLALWHFTIWLPDRFWGGIVGAFLGALIGAALFGLIVNGFHVPGRHDTHLSTALEAIPGALIGMALVYFEGIRRERAGGARSYAGLS
;
A
#
# COMPACT_ATOMS: atom_id res chain seq x y z
N MET A 1 -8.89 5.84 -18.44
CA MET A 1 -8.29 4.55 -18.03
C MET A 1 -7.39 4.72 -16.79
N GLY A 2 -7.37 5.90 -16.13
CA GLY A 2 -6.45 6.21 -15.04
C GLY A 2 -6.55 5.32 -13.80
N MET A 3 -7.78 5.00 -13.34
CA MET A 3 -7.97 4.12 -12.17
C MET A 3 -7.30 2.76 -12.36
N LEU A 4 -7.48 2.16 -13.55
CA LEU A 4 -6.84 0.89 -13.89
C LEU A 4 -5.31 1.04 -13.90
N ALA A 5 -4.78 2.13 -14.47
CA ALA A 5 -3.33 2.38 -14.48
C ALA A 5 -2.75 2.49 -13.07
N TRP A 6 -3.43 3.19 -12.16
CA TRP A 6 -3.00 3.32 -10.77
C TRP A 6 -3.01 1.98 -10.03
N VAL A 7 -4.10 1.22 -10.16
CA VAL A 7 -4.24 -0.11 -9.56
C VAL A 7 -3.15 -1.05 -10.09
N MET A 8 -2.91 -1.07 -11.40
CA MET A 8 -1.88 -1.92 -12.00
C MET A 8 -0.47 -1.53 -11.54
N MET A 9 -0.19 -0.23 -11.38
CA MET A 9 1.08 0.22 -10.80
C MET A 9 1.21 -0.19 -9.33
N GLY A 10 0.16 -0.03 -8.53
CA GLY A 10 0.13 -0.49 -7.14
C GLY A 10 0.38 -2.00 -7.02
N LEU A 11 -0.25 -2.80 -7.88
CA LEU A 11 -0.02 -4.24 -7.99
C LEU A 11 1.43 -4.55 -8.36
N ALA A 12 1.99 -3.87 -9.37
CA ALA A 12 3.37 -4.05 -9.77
C ALA A 12 4.34 -3.82 -8.60
N LEU A 13 4.12 -2.77 -7.81
CA LEU A 13 4.93 -2.49 -6.62
C LEU A 13 4.73 -3.51 -5.50
N TRP A 14 3.49 -3.93 -5.25
CA TRP A 14 3.18 -4.94 -4.25
C TRP A 14 3.92 -6.25 -4.51
N HIS A 15 4.15 -6.65 -5.76
CA HIS A 15 4.90 -7.88 -6.06
C HIS A 15 6.31 -7.87 -5.46
N PHE A 16 6.97 -6.72 -5.35
CA PHE A 16 8.31 -6.64 -4.77
C PHE A 16 8.33 -6.81 -3.25
N THR A 17 7.18 -6.89 -2.59
CA THR A 17 7.11 -7.16 -1.14
C THR A 17 7.60 -8.56 -0.77
N ILE A 18 7.76 -9.48 -1.74
CA ILE A 18 8.40 -10.78 -1.51
C ILE A 18 9.85 -10.66 -1.00
N TRP A 19 10.50 -9.51 -1.21
CA TRP A 19 11.87 -9.24 -0.73
C TRP A 19 11.90 -8.56 0.65
N LEU A 20 10.74 -8.22 1.20
CA LEU A 20 10.62 -7.59 2.50
C LEU A 20 10.29 -8.65 3.56
N PRO A 21 10.81 -8.53 4.80
CA PRO A 21 10.36 -9.39 5.90
C PRO A 21 8.85 -9.28 6.08
N ASP A 22 8.12 -10.39 6.17
CA ASP A 22 6.65 -10.37 6.30
C ASP A 22 6.21 -9.92 7.69
N ARG A 23 6.17 -8.60 7.89
CA ARG A 23 5.75 -7.92 9.13
C ARG A 23 4.53 -7.03 8.90
N PHE A 24 3.84 -7.24 7.79
CA PHE A 24 2.65 -6.47 7.45
C PHE A 24 1.49 -6.88 8.37
N TRP A 25 0.68 -5.91 8.79
CA TRP A 25 -0.56 -6.26 9.49
C TRP A 25 -1.51 -6.99 8.52
N GLY A 26 -1.76 -8.28 8.79
CA GLY A 26 -2.50 -9.16 7.87
C GLY A 26 -1.62 -9.80 6.78
N GLY A 27 -0.29 -9.77 6.95
CA GLY A 27 0.68 -10.37 6.04
C GLY A 27 0.63 -9.78 4.63
N ILE A 28 0.92 -10.62 3.64
CA ILE A 28 0.94 -10.24 2.21
C ILE A 28 -0.39 -9.64 1.71
N VAL A 29 -1.53 -10.07 2.28
CA VAL A 29 -2.86 -9.53 1.95
C VAL A 29 -3.04 -8.12 2.49
N GLY A 30 -2.51 -7.84 3.69
CA GLY A 30 -2.47 -6.48 4.22
C GLY A 30 -1.66 -5.55 3.33
N ALA A 31 -0.47 -5.98 2.91
CA ALA A 31 0.36 -5.22 1.97
C ALA A 31 -0.36 -4.96 0.64
N PHE A 32 -1.07 -5.97 0.12
CA PHE A 32 -1.88 -5.87 -1.10
C PHE A 32 -2.95 -4.79 -1.00
N LEU A 33 -3.76 -4.82 0.07
CA LEU A 33 -4.80 -3.81 0.29
C LEU A 33 -4.21 -2.42 0.51
N GLY A 34 -3.11 -2.31 1.26
CA GLY A 34 -2.38 -1.05 1.44
C GLY A 34 -1.90 -0.45 0.12
N ALA A 35 -1.31 -1.26 -0.75
CA ALA A 35 -0.84 -0.83 -2.07
C ALA A 35 -1.99 -0.35 -2.96
N LEU A 36 -3.09 -1.11 -3.04
CA LEU A 36 -4.24 -0.77 -3.87
C LEU A 36 -4.94 0.51 -3.43
N ILE A 37 -5.26 0.60 -2.14
CA ILE A 37 -5.97 1.75 -1.58
C ILE A 37 -5.06 2.98 -1.65
N GLY A 38 -3.78 2.84 -1.30
CA GLY A 38 -2.81 3.91 -1.38
C GLY A 38 -2.64 4.45 -2.80
N ALA A 39 -2.43 3.57 -3.79
CA ALA A 39 -2.29 3.92 -5.20
C ALA A 39 -3.52 4.67 -5.73
N ALA A 40 -4.72 4.12 -5.48
CA ALA A 40 -5.97 4.70 -5.96
C ALA A 40 -6.26 6.05 -5.30
N LEU A 41 -6.10 6.16 -3.98
CA LEU A 41 -6.34 7.41 -3.26
C LEU A 41 -5.37 8.51 -3.68
N PHE A 42 -4.08 8.20 -3.80
CA PHE A 42 -3.10 9.20 -4.18
C PHE A 42 -3.30 9.68 -5.62
N GLY A 43 -3.52 8.76 -6.56
CA GLY A 43 -3.85 9.12 -7.95
C GLY A 43 -5.09 10.00 -8.03
N LEU A 44 -6.12 9.69 -7.24
CA LEU A 44 -7.35 10.48 -7.15
C LEU A 44 -7.09 11.87 -6.57
N ILE A 45 -6.29 11.99 -5.51
CA ILE A 45 -5.94 13.28 -4.89
C ILE A 45 -5.16 14.16 -5.88
N VAL A 46 -4.17 13.60 -6.58
CA VAL A 46 -3.34 14.35 -7.54
C VAL A 46 -4.17 14.83 -8.74
N ASN A 47 -5.15 14.05 -9.16
CA ASN A 47 -6.03 14.42 -10.28
C ASN A 47 -7.28 15.21 -9.83
N GLY A 48 -7.28 15.76 -8.61
CA GLY A 48 -8.37 16.62 -8.13
C GLY A 48 -9.71 15.90 -8.00
N PHE A 49 -9.69 14.63 -7.62
CA PHE A 49 -10.85 13.73 -7.52
C PHE A 49 -11.51 13.37 -8.86
N HIS A 50 -10.80 13.56 -9.97
CA HIS A 50 -11.21 13.09 -11.29
C HIS A 50 -10.38 11.89 -11.74
N VAL A 51 -11.00 11.00 -12.52
CA VAL A 51 -10.31 9.84 -13.12
C VAL A 51 -10.02 10.14 -14.59
N PRO A 52 -8.74 10.21 -15.01
CA PRO A 52 -8.39 10.51 -16.39
C PRO A 52 -9.03 9.56 -17.41
N GLY A 53 -9.58 10.16 -18.48
CA GLY A 53 -10.14 9.47 -19.64
C GLY A 53 -9.08 8.74 -20.47
N ARG A 54 -9.47 7.98 -21.48
CA ARG A 54 -8.51 7.20 -22.33
C ARG A 54 -7.52 8.11 -23.06
N HIS A 55 -7.95 9.27 -23.52
CA HIS A 55 -7.12 10.20 -24.29
C HIS A 55 -6.09 10.94 -23.45
N ASP A 56 -6.30 11.04 -22.13
CA ASP A 56 -5.41 11.73 -21.19
C ASP A 56 -4.62 10.75 -20.30
N THR A 57 -4.76 9.44 -20.55
CA THR A 57 -3.99 8.43 -19.82
C THR A 57 -2.61 8.33 -20.46
N HIS A 58 -1.59 8.88 -19.79
CA HIS A 58 -0.19 8.78 -20.19
C HIS A 58 0.60 7.91 -19.21
N LEU A 59 1.87 7.64 -19.53
CA LEU A 59 2.78 6.94 -18.62
C LEU A 59 2.89 7.66 -17.26
N SER A 60 2.87 9.00 -17.26
CA SER A 60 2.88 9.81 -16.05
C SER A 60 1.72 9.50 -15.11
N THR A 61 0.53 9.22 -15.65
CA THR A 61 -0.64 8.84 -14.87
C THR A 61 -0.36 7.60 -14.03
N ALA A 62 0.34 6.59 -14.57
CA ALA A 62 0.69 5.41 -13.79
C ALA A 62 1.70 5.73 -12.67
N LEU A 63 2.67 6.62 -12.93
CA LEU A 63 3.70 7.00 -11.96
C LEU A 63 3.13 7.73 -10.74
N GLU A 64 2.03 8.44 -10.91
CA GLU A 64 1.31 9.11 -9.81
C GLU A 64 0.89 8.12 -8.72
N ALA A 65 0.65 6.85 -9.04
CA ALA A 65 0.25 5.85 -8.04
C ALA A 65 1.40 5.38 -7.14
N ILE A 66 2.66 5.59 -7.54
CA ILE A 66 3.84 5.06 -6.83
C ILE A 66 3.91 5.57 -5.38
N PRO A 67 3.83 6.89 -5.11
CA PRO A 67 3.92 7.39 -3.74
C PRO A 67 2.78 6.86 -2.87
N GLY A 68 1.56 6.81 -3.40
CA GLY A 68 0.39 6.28 -2.71
C GLY A 68 0.56 4.82 -2.30
N ALA A 69 0.98 3.96 -3.24
CA ALA A 69 1.22 2.55 -2.98
C ALA A 69 2.28 2.34 -1.89
N LEU A 70 3.40 3.07 -1.97
CA LEU A 70 4.49 2.99 -0.98
C LEU A 70 4.02 3.42 0.40
N ILE A 71 3.28 4.53 0.51
CA ILE A 71 2.74 5.02 1.78
C ILE A 71 1.75 4.00 2.36
N GLY A 72 0.83 3.48 1.55
CA GLY A 72 -0.16 2.50 2.00
C GLY A 72 0.48 1.22 2.53
N MET A 73 1.45 0.66 1.80
CA MET A 73 2.22 -0.50 2.28
C MET A 73 3.03 -0.18 3.53
N ALA A 74 3.69 0.98 3.60
CA ALA A 74 4.48 1.38 4.76
C ALA A 74 3.61 1.49 6.02
N LEU A 75 2.42 2.08 5.92
CA LEU A 75 1.48 2.18 7.04
C LEU A 75 1.10 0.78 7.57
N VAL A 76 0.77 -0.15 6.67
CA VAL A 76 0.43 -1.53 7.05
C VAL A 76 1.63 -2.27 7.65
N TYR A 77 2.83 -2.03 7.14
CA TYR A 77 4.08 -2.62 7.66
C TYR A 77 4.38 -2.15 9.08
N PHE A 78 4.37 -0.84 9.32
CA PHE A 78 4.64 -0.29 10.64
C PHE A 78 3.56 -0.67 11.66
N GLU A 79 2.31 -0.77 11.21
CA GLU A 79 1.21 -1.25 12.04
C GLU A 79 1.41 -2.71 12.47
N GLY A 80 1.90 -3.57 11.58
CA GLY A 80 2.22 -4.96 11.92
C GLY A 80 3.34 -5.05 12.95
N ILE A 81 4.44 -4.31 12.75
CA ILE A 81 5.55 -4.22 13.74
C ILE A 81 5.04 -3.73 15.10
N ARG A 82 4.17 -2.71 15.12
CA ARG A 82 3.61 -2.16 16.37
C ARG A 82 2.80 -3.21 17.14
N ARG A 83 2.00 -4.02 16.42
CA ARG A 83 1.20 -5.09 17.03
C ARG A 83 2.05 -6.25 17.53
N GLU A 84 3.09 -6.65 16.80
CA GLU A 84 4.05 -7.67 17.23
C GLU A 84 4.69 -7.28 18.57
N ARG A 85 5.17 -6.04 18.69
CA ARG A 85 5.77 -5.51 19.93
C ARG A 85 4.80 -5.50 21.11
N ALA A 86 3.54 -5.09 20.87
CA ALA A 86 2.50 -5.09 21.90
C ALA A 86 2.03 -6.51 22.30
N GLY A 87 2.12 -7.48 21.38
CA GLY A 87 1.88 -8.89 21.67
C GLY A 87 2.98 -9.48 22.54
N GLY A 88 4.24 -9.27 22.18
CA GLY A 88 5.40 -9.74 22.94
C GLY A 88 5.42 -9.22 24.38
N ALA A 89 5.15 -7.93 24.59
CA ALA A 89 5.09 -7.34 25.93
C ALA A 89 4.03 -8.00 26.84
N ARG A 90 2.86 -8.39 26.29
CA ARG A 90 1.81 -9.08 27.03
C ARG A 90 2.20 -10.51 27.42
N SER A 91 2.95 -11.21 26.57
CA SER A 91 3.44 -12.56 26.87
C SER A 91 4.42 -12.58 28.04
N TYR A 92 5.30 -11.58 28.16
CA TYR A 92 6.22 -11.49 29.30
C TYR A 92 5.53 -11.11 30.61
N ALA A 93 4.51 -10.23 30.56
CA ALA A 93 3.76 -9.81 31.74
C ALA A 93 2.88 -10.93 32.34
N GLY A 94 2.54 -11.96 31.57
CA GLY A 94 1.77 -13.12 32.07
C GLY A 94 2.62 -14.22 32.72
N LEU A 95 3.95 -14.08 32.73
CA LEU A 95 4.90 -15.06 33.27
C LEU A 95 5.54 -14.63 34.61
N SER A 96 5.19 -13.45 35.13
CA SER A 96 5.64 -12.89 36.42
C SER A 96 4.54 -12.96 37.46
#